data_AF-M0IIM0-F1
#
_entry.id   AF-M0IIM0-F1
#
_cell.length_a   1.000
_cell.length_b   1.000
_cell.length_c   1.000
_cell.angle_alpha   90.00
_cell.angle_beta   90.00
_cell.angle_gamma   90.00
#
_symmetry.space_group_name_H-M   'P 1'
#
loop_
_entity.id
_entity.type
_entity.pdbx_description
1 polymer ?
#
loop_
_entity_poly.entity_id
_entity_poly.type
_entity_poly.pdbx_seq_one_letter_code
_entity_poly.pdbx_strand_id
1 'polypeptide(L)'
;MRTRREFLRAGGKALAAGALVGGTFSAGVSAASETIDDATPDHVTRTYEPDLLNRYKPRLVLRDLGTNTPTALYSFVARSTEFDDTVLVYWAEYPFQKGVALGYDSHWGDHEPIYVRVNETTDEIVDVAFSAYHWLRGWSRSPPTVLGDSEGAVHPTLHVVNPWHHYYLTAEEGQDVDLEHLSDDEMQAWWDNGWDDAIYLRSLTQPWVMTGFGGRSDWWHNTVGSFSYEAGLRRYVYPLVYGAGEGVSLDDLDIEL
;
A
#
# COMPACT_ATOMS: atom_id res chain seq x y z
N MET A 1 -11.42 20.44 11.49
CA MET A 1 -10.64 19.49 10.67
C MET A 1 -11.60 18.44 10.15
N ARG A 2 -11.50 18.05 8.87
CA ARG A 2 -12.35 16.99 8.31
C ARG A 2 -11.63 15.65 8.39
N THR A 3 -12.33 14.60 8.80
CA THR A 3 -11.79 13.22 8.82
C THR A 3 -11.77 12.62 7.42
N ARG A 4 -11.00 11.55 7.17
CA ARG A 4 -10.99 10.83 5.88
C ARG A 4 -12.39 10.40 5.45
N ARG A 5 -13.20 9.93 6.41
CA ARG A 5 -14.63 9.61 6.24
C ARG A 5 -15.46 10.81 5.74
N GLU A 6 -15.19 12.03 6.22
CA GLU A 6 -15.89 13.24 5.75
C GLU A 6 -15.45 13.65 4.34
N PHE A 7 -14.19 13.40 4.00
CA PHE A 7 -13.66 13.64 2.67
C PHE A 7 -14.26 12.68 1.63
N LEU A 8 -14.29 11.36 1.91
CA LEU A 8 -14.91 10.36 1.03
C LEU A 8 -16.41 10.62 0.82
N ARG A 9 -17.13 11.02 1.88
CA ARG A 9 -18.54 11.43 1.78
C ARG A 9 -18.75 12.74 1.00
N ALA A 10 -17.75 13.60 0.92
CA ALA A 10 -17.79 14.83 0.13
C ALA A 10 -17.47 14.59 -1.35
N GLY A 11 -16.53 13.68 -1.65
CA GLY A 11 -16.18 13.26 -3.02
C GLY A 11 -17.34 12.55 -3.74
N GLY A 12 -18.14 11.76 -3.01
CA GLY A 12 -19.33 11.09 -3.55
C GLY A 12 -20.49 12.00 -3.99
N LYS A 13 -20.41 13.32 -3.78
CA LYS A 13 -21.49 14.28 -4.11
C LYS A 13 -21.25 15.11 -5.38
N ALA A 14 -20.12 14.97 -6.08
CA ALA A 14 -19.75 15.91 -7.14
C ALA A 14 -20.02 15.48 -8.61
N LEU A 15 -20.58 14.30 -8.89
CA LEU A 15 -20.86 13.87 -10.29
C LEU A 15 -22.25 13.28 -10.53
N ALA A 16 -23.27 13.74 -9.81
CA ALA A 16 -24.66 13.37 -10.08
C ALA A 16 -25.49 14.58 -10.57
N ALA A 17 -25.10 15.13 -11.74
CA ALA A 17 -25.95 16.03 -12.51
C ALA A 17 -26.15 15.44 -13.91
N GLY A 18 -27.11 14.53 -14.02
CA GLY A 18 -27.70 14.16 -15.32
C GLY A 18 -27.84 12.66 -15.59
N ALA A 19 -28.84 12.01 -14.99
CA ALA A 19 -29.80 11.11 -15.67
C ALA A 19 -30.72 10.44 -14.64
N LEU A 20 -32.00 10.80 -14.70
CA LEU A 20 -33.11 10.14 -14.03
C LEU A 20 -33.41 8.79 -14.70
N VAL A 21 -33.26 7.66 -14.00
CA VAL A 21 -34.18 6.52 -14.08
C VAL A 21 -34.25 5.87 -12.69
N GLY A 22 -35.47 5.68 -12.18
CA GLY A 22 -35.75 5.19 -10.84
C GLY A 22 -35.10 3.84 -10.54
N GLY A 23 -34.14 3.85 -9.61
CA GLY A 23 -33.66 2.67 -8.91
C GLY A 23 -34.07 2.79 -7.45
N THR A 24 -34.86 1.85 -6.97
CA THR A 24 -35.12 1.61 -5.54
C THR A 24 -33.78 1.55 -4.82
N PHE A 25 -33.51 2.50 -3.92
CA PHE A 25 -32.39 2.41 -3.00
C PHE A 25 -32.72 1.27 -2.03
N SER A 26 -32.21 0.08 -2.31
CA SER A 26 -32.12 -0.98 -1.30
C SER A 26 -31.24 -0.42 -0.19
N ALA A 27 -31.85 -0.11 0.96
CA ALA A 27 -31.12 0.15 2.18
C ALA A 27 -30.25 -1.10 2.43
N GLY A 28 -28.96 -0.98 2.15
CA GLY A 28 -28.00 -2.04 2.41
C GLY A 28 -28.10 -2.39 3.88
N VAL A 29 -28.43 -3.64 4.17
CA VAL A 29 -28.17 -4.23 5.48
C VAL A 29 -26.68 -4.00 5.72
N SER A 30 -26.33 -3.22 6.75
CA SER A 30 -24.93 -3.13 7.19
C SER A 30 -24.53 -4.54 7.57
N ALA A 31 -23.80 -5.23 6.68
CA ALA A 31 -23.05 -6.41 7.07
C ALA A 31 -22.23 -5.99 8.30
N ALA A 32 -22.25 -6.81 9.35
CA ALA A 32 -21.34 -6.58 10.45
C ALA A 32 -19.94 -6.45 9.85
N SER A 33 -19.26 -5.33 10.13
CA SER A 33 -17.90 -5.11 9.64
C SER A 33 -17.07 -6.30 10.12
N GLU A 34 -16.53 -7.07 9.19
CA GLU A 34 -15.57 -8.14 9.50
C GLU A 34 -14.38 -7.48 10.20
N THR A 35 -13.97 -8.01 11.35
CA THR A 35 -12.78 -7.50 12.02
C THR A 35 -11.54 -7.96 11.26
N ILE A 36 -10.44 -7.22 11.39
CA ILE A 36 -9.14 -7.59 10.81
C ILE A 36 -8.74 -8.99 11.28
N ASP A 37 -8.97 -9.30 12.55
CA ASP A 37 -8.68 -10.62 13.14
C ASP A 37 -9.54 -11.72 12.50
N ASP A 38 -10.87 -11.54 12.46
CA ASP A 38 -11.80 -12.53 11.86
C ASP A 38 -11.49 -12.81 10.38
N ALA A 39 -11.03 -11.79 9.65
CA ALA A 39 -10.68 -11.89 8.23
C ALA A 39 -9.28 -12.46 7.97
N THR A 40 -8.52 -12.77 9.02
CA THR A 40 -7.18 -13.36 8.92
C THR A 40 -7.29 -14.86 8.78
N PRO A 41 -6.79 -15.46 7.67
CA PRO A 41 -6.83 -16.90 7.52
C PRO A 41 -6.03 -17.59 8.64
N ASP A 42 -6.53 -18.72 9.15
CA ASP A 42 -5.87 -19.50 10.22
C ASP A 42 -4.42 -19.90 9.90
N HIS A 43 -4.06 -19.97 8.61
CA HIS A 43 -2.71 -20.28 8.16
C HIS A 43 -1.77 -19.06 8.14
N VAL A 44 -2.24 -17.86 8.47
CA VAL A 44 -1.43 -16.63 8.51
C VAL A 44 -1.26 -16.18 9.96
N THR A 45 -0.03 -15.84 10.34
CA THR A 45 0.26 -15.17 11.61
C THR A 45 0.84 -13.79 11.35
N ARG A 46 0.51 -12.82 12.22
CA ARG A 46 1.10 -11.48 12.25
C ARG A 46 1.79 -11.26 13.59
N THR A 47 3.07 -10.90 13.57
CA THR A 47 3.88 -10.66 14.78
C THR A 47 4.75 -9.43 14.62
N TYR A 48 5.14 -8.80 15.74
CA TYR A 48 6.13 -7.72 15.73
C TYR A 48 7.51 -8.25 16.12
N GLU A 49 8.41 -8.31 15.14
CA GLU A 49 9.78 -8.79 15.31
C GLU A 49 10.75 -7.70 14.84
N PRO A 50 11.06 -6.70 15.68
CA PRO A 50 11.77 -5.51 15.27
C PRO A 50 13.17 -5.79 14.74
N ASP A 51 13.84 -6.87 15.17
CA ASP A 51 15.16 -7.24 14.66
C ASP A 51 15.09 -7.70 13.20
N LEU A 52 14.12 -8.55 12.85
CA LEU A 52 13.90 -9.01 11.48
C LEU A 52 13.40 -7.85 10.60
N LEU A 53 12.47 -7.05 11.12
CA LEU A 53 11.94 -5.89 10.41
C LEU A 53 13.05 -4.86 10.15
N ASN A 54 13.93 -4.58 11.11
CA ASN A 54 15.06 -3.66 10.90
C ASN A 54 16.07 -4.21 9.91
N ARG A 55 16.30 -5.53 9.86
CA ARG A 55 17.23 -6.15 8.91
C ARG A 55 16.86 -5.85 7.45
N TYR A 56 15.57 -5.77 7.13
CA TYR A 56 15.06 -5.62 5.77
C TYR A 56 14.22 -4.37 5.53
N LYS A 57 14.15 -3.44 6.49
CA LYS A 57 13.31 -2.23 6.36
C LYS A 57 13.73 -1.43 5.12
N PRO A 58 12.77 -0.84 4.40
CA PRO A 58 13.11 0.05 3.29
C PRO A 58 13.83 1.30 3.78
N ARG A 59 14.83 1.74 3.01
CA ARG A 59 15.43 3.07 3.17
C ARG A 59 14.78 4.03 2.19
N LEU A 60 14.30 5.16 2.72
CA LEU A 60 13.50 6.12 1.96
C LEU A 60 14.33 7.36 1.62
N VAL A 61 14.38 7.74 0.35
CA VAL A 61 14.92 9.04 -0.06
C VAL A 61 13.83 10.10 0.19
N LEU A 62 14.11 11.02 1.11
CA LEU A 62 13.12 11.97 1.66
C LEU A 62 13.40 13.44 1.33
N ARG A 63 14.48 13.72 0.59
CA ARG A 63 15.01 15.09 0.40
C ARG A 63 13.99 16.09 -0.17
N ASP A 64 13.02 15.60 -0.95
CA ASP A 64 12.04 16.43 -1.65
C ASP A 64 10.77 16.71 -0.81
N LEU A 65 10.69 16.16 0.41
CA LEU A 65 9.50 16.26 1.27
C LEU A 65 9.51 17.47 2.23
N GLY A 66 10.67 18.08 2.49
CA GLY A 66 10.78 19.18 3.44
C GLY A 66 10.33 18.77 4.85
N THR A 67 9.28 19.41 5.39
CA THR A 67 8.71 19.06 6.71
C THR A 67 7.68 17.93 6.66
N ASN A 68 7.43 17.37 5.48
CA ASN A 68 6.42 16.35 5.25
C ASN A 68 7.02 14.95 5.15
N THR A 69 8.04 14.68 5.95
CA THR A 69 8.70 13.38 6.05
C THR A 69 7.81 12.39 6.82
N PRO A 70 7.94 11.08 6.58
CA PRO A 70 7.18 10.09 7.31
C PRO A 70 7.53 10.12 8.80
N THR A 71 6.53 9.91 9.66
CA THR A 71 6.67 9.88 11.12
C THR A 71 7.12 8.51 11.63
N ALA A 72 6.71 7.44 10.95
CA ALA A 72 7.06 6.07 11.30
C ALA A 72 6.83 5.11 10.11
N LEU A 73 7.42 3.92 10.20
CA LEU A 73 7.05 2.73 9.45
C LEU A 73 6.30 1.76 10.38
N TYR A 74 4.97 1.80 10.33
CA TYR A 74 4.14 0.85 11.05
C TYR A 74 4.24 -0.52 10.39
N SER A 75 4.55 -1.54 11.18
CA SER A 75 5.03 -2.78 10.61
C SER A 75 4.65 -4.02 11.40
N PHE A 76 4.62 -5.14 10.68
CA PHE A 76 4.50 -6.48 11.22
C PHE A 76 5.13 -7.51 10.26
N VAL A 77 5.47 -8.67 10.81
CA VAL A 77 5.93 -9.85 10.08
C VAL A 77 4.74 -10.75 9.84
N ALA A 78 4.48 -11.10 8.58
CA ALA A 78 3.51 -12.09 8.18
C ALA A 78 4.20 -13.41 7.81
N ARG A 79 3.85 -14.49 8.52
CA ARG A 79 4.26 -15.85 8.18
C ARG A 79 3.06 -16.72 7.87
N SER A 80 3.28 -17.80 7.12
CA SER A 80 2.23 -18.74 6.79
C SER A 80 2.70 -20.17 6.77
N THR A 81 1.79 -21.11 7.07
CA THR A 81 2.03 -22.55 6.88
C THR A 81 1.83 -23.01 5.42
N GLU A 82 1.34 -22.14 4.53
CA GLU A 82 1.14 -22.43 3.11
C GLU A 82 2.23 -21.86 2.19
N PHE A 83 3.05 -20.92 2.68
CA PHE A 83 4.10 -20.25 1.91
C PHE A 83 5.46 -20.46 2.59
N ASP A 84 6.49 -20.73 1.79
CA ASP A 84 7.87 -20.93 2.28
C ASP A 84 8.64 -19.62 2.51
N ASP A 85 7.97 -18.48 2.29
CA ASP A 85 8.53 -17.15 2.42
C ASP A 85 7.73 -16.31 3.42
N THR A 86 8.38 -15.25 3.89
CA THR A 86 7.85 -14.33 4.90
C THR A 86 7.65 -12.97 4.28
N VAL A 87 6.52 -12.33 4.58
CA VAL A 87 6.24 -10.97 4.10
C VAL A 87 6.39 -10.00 5.25
N LEU A 88 7.33 -9.08 5.11
CA LEU A 88 7.55 -7.97 6.03
C LEU A 88 6.71 -6.80 5.52
N VAL A 89 5.70 -6.43 6.30
CA VAL A 89 4.76 -5.37 5.94
C VAL A 89 5.18 -4.09 6.60
N TYR A 90 5.28 -3.02 5.81
CA TYR A 90 5.55 -1.67 6.27
C TYR A 90 4.49 -0.71 5.69
N TRP A 91 4.02 0.21 6.53
CA TRP A 91 3.18 1.33 6.16
C TRP A 91 3.83 2.60 6.65
N ALA A 92 4.32 3.43 5.73
CA ALA A 92 4.85 4.74 6.08
C ALA A 92 3.69 5.68 6.39
N GLU A 93 3.67 6.24 7.60
CA GLU A 93 2.73 7.29 7.97
C GLU A 93 3.33 8.65 7.60
N TYR A 94 2.58 9.46 6.85
CA TYR A 94 2.91 10.85 6.55
C TYR A 94 1.89 11.76 7.23
N PRO A 95 2.35 12.90 7.79
CA PRO A 95 1.45 13.78 8.53
C PRO A 95 0.35 14.35 7.61
N PHE A 96 0.69 14.72 6.37
CA PHE A 96 -0.26 15.38 5.48
C PHE A 96 0.04 15.15 4.00
N GLN A 97 -0.93 14.72 3.22
CA GLN A 97 -0.86 14.77 1.76
C GLN A 97 -1.41 16.11 1.26
N LYS A 98 -0.71 16.76 0.32
CA LYS A 98 -1.20 17.97 -0.35
C LYS A 98 -1.63 17.66 -1.79
N GLY A 99 -2.93 17.69 -2.06
CA GLY A 99 -3.46 17.56 -3.41
C GLY A 99 -3.05 18.73 -4.33
N VAL A 100 -2.77 18.43 -5.59
CA VAL A 100 -2.34 19.40 -6.63
C VAL A 100 -3.50 20.14 -7.33
N ALA A 101 -4.75 19.64 -7.25
CA ALA A 101 -5.91 20.26 -7.89
C ALA A 101 -6.91 20.80 -6.85
N LEU A 102 -6.80 22.09 -6.52
CA LEU A 102 -7.67 22.80 -5.56
C LEU A 102 -7.74 22.17 -4.15
N GLY A 103 -6.79 21.29 -3.81
CA GLY A 103 -6.74 20.57 -2.54
C GLY A 103 -7.79 19.47 -2.39
N TYR A 104 -8.43 19.05 -3.48
CA TYR A 104 -9.44 17.99 -3.46
C TYR A 104 -8.91 16.62 -3.12
N ASP A 105 -7.59 16.44 -3.00
CA ASP A 105 -6.93 15.20 -2.57
C ASP A 105 -6.00 15.42 -1.37
N SER A 106 -6.21 16.53 -0.66
CA SER A 106 -5.45 16.83 0.55
C SER A 106 -6.08 16.15 1.76
N HIS A 107 -5.31 15.38 2.52
CA HIS A 107 -5.77 14.76 3.76
C HIS A 107 -4.65 14.59 4.78
N TRP A 108 -5.05 14.45 6.05
CA TRP A 108 -4.16 14.13 7.16
C TRP A 108 -4.10 12.62 7.36
N GLY A 109 -2.98 12.12 7.91
CA GLY A 109 -2.82 10.69 8.21
C GLY A 109 -2.77 9.86 6.93
N ASP A 110 -1.84 10.21 6.05
CA ASP A 110 -1.59 9.48 4.82
C ASP A 110 -0.72 8.25 5.08
N HIS A 111 -1.03 7.13 4.46
CA HIS A 111 -0.41 5.84 4.75
C HIS A 111 -0.09 5.12 3.45
N GLU A 112 1.19 4.84 3.25
CA GLU A 112 1.68 4.26 2.00
C GLU A 112 2.39 2.91 2.24
N PRO A 113 1.95 1.82 1.60
CA PRO A 113 2.45 0.47 1.85
C PRO A 113 3.74 0.14 1.09
N ILE A 114 4.60 -0.62 1.75
CA ILE A 114 5.78 -1.30 1.19
C ILE A 114 5.84 -2.71 1.79
N TYR A 115 5.79 -3.74 0.95
CA TYR A 115 5.81 -5.14 1.35
C TYR A 115 7.11 -5.75 0.83
N VAL A 116 7.94 -6.28 1.73
CA VAL A 116 9.22 -6.92 1.40
C VAL A 116 9.05 -8.42 1.64
N ARG A 117 9.10 -9.22 0.58
CA ARG A 117 9.03 -10.68 0.70
C ARG A 117 10.44 -11.23 0.81
N VAL A 118 10.70 -12.02 1.83
CA VAL A 118 12.04 -12.56 2.15
C VAL A 118 12.01 -14.07 2.30
N ASN A 119 13.12 -14.70 1.96
CA ASN A 119 13.39 -16.09 2.31
C ASN A 119 14.28 -16.10 3.55
N GLU A 120 13.70 -16.40 4.71
CA GLU A 120 14.43 -16.42 5.99
C GLU A 120 15.48 -17.55 6.08
N THR A 121 15.42 -18.55 5.19
CA THR A 121 16.43 -19.62 5.14
C THR A 121 17.68 -19.19 4.39
N THR A 122 17.54 -18.36 3.34
CA THR A 122 18.67 -17.86 2.55
C THR A 122 19.08 -16.43 2.91
N ASP A 123 18.34 -15.77 3.80
CA ASP A 123 18.49 -14.35 4.15
C ASP A 123 18.34 -13.40 2.94
N GLU A 124 17.58 -13.78 1.91
CA GLU A 124 17.45 -13.02 0.66
C GLU A 124 16.08 -12.33 0.52
N ILE A 125 16.09 -11.12 -0.05
CA ILE A 125 14.87 -10.47 -0.55
C ILE A 125 14.43 -11.16 -1.84
N VAL A 126 13.22 -11.70 -1.84
CA VAL A 126 12.61 -12.38 -3.00
C VAL A 126 11.97 -11.36 -3.95
N ASP A 127 11.18 -10.43 -3.41
CA ASP A 127 10.67 -9.26 -4.12
C ASP A 127 10.19 -8.16 -3.18
N VAL A 128 9.94 -6.98 -3.76
CA VAL A 128 9.33 -5.85 -3.08
C VAL A 128 8.12 -5.39 -3.88
N ALA A 129 7.00 -5.22 -3.19
CA ALA A 129 5.81 -4.55 -3.70
C ALA A 129 5.61 -3.23 -2.94
N PHE A 130 5.23 -2.16 -3.64
CA PHE A 130 5.08 -0.83 -3.03
C PHE A 130 3.99 -0.02 -3.72
N SER A 131 3.46 1.00 -3.05
CA SER A 131 2.54 1.95 -3.66
C SER A 131 3.27 2.89 -4.62
N ALA A 132 3.22 2.57 -5.92
CA ALA A 132 3.90 3.31 -6.97
C ALA A 132 3.16 4.58 -7.41
N TYR A 133 1.84 4.63 -7.19
CA TYR A 133 1.01 5.81 -7.44
C TYR A 133 -0.38 5.56 -6.86
N HIS A 134 -0.85 6.35 -5.88
CA HIS A 134 -2.20 6.23 -5.31
C HIS A 134 -2.59 4.76 -5.05
N TRP A 135 -1.81 4.02 -4.28
CA TRP A 135 -2.05 2.61 -3.97
C TRP A 135 -2.12 1.66 -5.18
N LEU A 136 -1.66 2.07 -6.36
CA LEU A 136 -1.31 1.16 -7.44
C LEU A 136 0.01 0.47 -7.09
N ARG A 137 0.07 -0.83 -7.34
CA ARG A 137 1.25 -1.63 -7.05
C ARG A 137 2.34 -1.40 -8.09
N GLY A 138 3.51 -0.96 -7.62
CA GLY A 138 4.80 -1.25 -8.24
C GLY A 138 5.40 -2.50 -7.63
N TRP A 139 6.21 -3.23 -8.40
CA TRP A 139 6.80 -4.49 -7.95
C TRP A 139 8.14 -4.76 -8.65
N SER A 140 9.07 -5.38 -7.94
CA SER A 140 10.34 -5.85 -8.50
C SER A 140 10.89 -7.08 -7.78
N ARG A 141 11.38 -8.07 -8.54
CA ARG A 141 12.15 -9.24 -8.03
C ARG A 141 13.60 -8.91 -7.73
N SER A 142 14.06 -7.75 -8.15
CA SER A 142 15.46 -7.34 -7.99
C SER A 142 15.48 -5.85 -7.66
N PRO A 143 14.92 -5.45 -6.51
CA PRO A 143 14.96 -4.06 -6.09
C PRO A 143 16.42 -3.64 -5.89
N PRO A 144 16.79 -2.38 -6.17
CA PRO A 144 18.03 -1.82 -5.67
C PRO A 144 18.07 -1.93 -4.15
N THR A 145 19.22 -2.31 -3.62
CA THR A 145 19.43 -2.48 -2.18
C THR A 145 20.74 -1.84 -1.73
N VAL A 146 20.76 -1.38 -0.48
CA VAL A 146 21.99 -0.95 0.21
C VAL A 146 22.21 -1.81 1.45
N LEU A 147 23.47 -2.01 1.82
CA LEU A 147 23.80 -2.71 3.06
C LEU A 147 23.50 -1.81 4.27
N GLY A 148 23.00 -2.42 5.34
CA GLY A 148 22.81 -1.76 6.62
C GLY A 148 24.06 -1.80 7.49
N ASP A 149 24.00 -1.10 8.62
CA ASP A 149 25.11 -1.03 9.58
C ASP A 149 25.26 -2.31 10.43
N SER A 150 24.20 -3.12 10.51
CA SER A 150 24.20 -4.39 11.22
C SER A 150 24.47 -5.58 10.29
N GLU A 151 25.03 -6.64 10.85
CA GLU A 151 25.39 -7.83 10.10
C GLU A 151 24.16 -8.48 9.43
N GLY A 152 24.25 -8.65 8.11
CA GLY A 152 23.19 -9.21 7.27
C GLY A 152 22.05 -8.24 6.95
N ALA A 153 22.11 -6.97 7.36
CA ALA A 153 21.10 -5.99 6.98
C ALA A 153 21.21 -5.59 5.50
N VAL A 154 20.07 -5.65 4.81
CA VAL A 154 19.93 -5.34 3.39
C VAL A 154 18.62 -4.59 3.20
N HIS A 155 18.71 -3.33 2.78
CA HIS A 155 17.58 -2.41 2.72
C HIS A 155 17.20 -2.14 1.26
N PRO A 156 15.98 -2.44 0.81
CA PRO A 156 15.50 -1.93 -0.47
C PRO A 156 15.39 -0.40 -0.41
N THR A 157 15.73 0.27 -1.51
CA THR A 157 15.76 1.74 -1.57
C THR A 157 14.67 2.30 -2.47
N LEU A 158 13.88 3.22 -1.90
CA LEU A 158 12.74 3.85 -2.57
C LEU A 158 12.81 5.37 -2.43
N HIS A 159 12.51 6.09 -3.52
CA HIS A 159 12.31 7.53 -3.46
C HIS A 159 10.83 7.85 -3.30
N VAL A 160 10.52 8.65 -2.28
CA VAL A 160 9.20 9.18 -1.99
C VAL A 160 8.92 10.45 -2.81
N VAL A 161 7.85 10.43 -3.61
CA VAL A 161 7.50 11.55 -4.50
C VAL A 161 6.57 12.55 -3.81
N ASN A 162 6.99 13.81 -3.73
CA ASN A 162 6.16 14.92 -3.27
C ASN A 162 5.16 15.33 -4.37
N PRO A 163 3.87 15.61 -4.09
CA PRO A 163 3.22 15.62 -2.77
C PRO A 163 2.38 14.40 -2.42
N TRP A 164 2.44 13.34 -3.21
CA TRP A 164 1.55 12.18 -3.09
C TRP A 164 2.14 10.98 -2.35
N HIS A 165 3.40 11.06 -1.95
CA HIS A 165 4.13 10.02 -1.20
C HIS A 165 4.25 8.64 -1.85
N HIS A 166 3.84 8.50 -3.10
CA HIS A 166 4.11 7.29 -3.85
C HIS A 166 5.61 7.07 -4.08
N TYR A 167 5.97 5.83 -4.37
CA TYR A 167 7.35 5.41 -4.46
C TYR A 167 7.79 5.08 -5.88
N TYR A 168 9.08 5.23 -6.13
CA TYR A 168 9.77 4.49 -7.17
C TYR A 168 11.09 3.94 -6.64
N LEU A 169 11.54 2.82 -7.20
CA LEU A 169 12.80 2.20 -6.81
C LEU A 169 13.98 3.06 -7.27
N THR A 170 14.99 3.19 -6.43
CA THR A 170 16.15 4.04 -6.71
C THR A 170 17.43 3.42 -6.17
N ALA A 171 18.58 3.70 -6.78
CA ALA A 171 19.89 3.36 -6.21
C ALA A 171 20.43 4.48 -5.30
N GLU A 172 19.72 5.60 -5.19
CA GLU A 172 20.07 6.66 -4.25
C GLU A 172 19.94 6.17 -2.81
N GLU A 173 20.93 6.52 -1.98
CA GLU A 173 20.93 6.15 -0.58
C GLU A 173 19.83 6.90 0.17
N GLY A 174 18.86 6.14 0.66
CA GLY A 174 17.78 6.64 1.51
C GLY A 174 18.19 6.73 2.98
N GLN A 175 17.24 7.21 3.79
CA GLN A 175 17.35 7.30 5.24
C GLN A 175 16.52 6.22 5.90
N ASP A 176 16.95 5.81 7.08
CA ASP A 176 16.15 4.97 7.96
C ASP A 176 14.96 5.78 8.51
N VAL A 177 13.81 5.13 8.57
CA VAL A 177 12.63 5.62 9.29
C VAL A 177 12.37 4.67 10.46
N ASP A 178 11.97 5.23 11.59
CA ASP A 178 11.73 4.47 12.82
C ASP A 178 10.58 3.48 12.63
N LEU A 179 10.74 2.27 13.18
CA LEU A 179 9.72 1.24 13.15
C LEU A 179 8.73 1.45 14.30
N GLU A 180 7.45 1.29 13.99
CA GLU A 180 6.38 1.17 14.96
C GLU A 180 5.63 -0.15 14.75
N HIS A 181 5.01 -0.68 15.79
CA HIS A 181 4.20 -1.89 15.69
C HIS A 181 2.83 -1.55 15.12
N LEU A 182 2.50 -2.11 13.95
CA LEU A 182 1.12 -2.12 13.46
C LEU A 182 0.37 -3.29 14.12
N SER A 183 -0.11 -3.06 15.35
CA SER A 183 -0.88 -4.06 16.09
C SER A 183 -2.24 -4.29 15.43
N ASP A 184 -2.91 -5.40 15.76
CA ASP A 184 -4.27 -5.65 15.27
C ASP A 184 -5.25 -4.56 15.73
N ASP A 185 -5.08 -4.01 16.94
CA ASP A 185 -5.87 -2.89 17.44
C ASP A 185 -5.65 -1.60 16.62
N GLU A 186 -4.40 -1.28 16.29
CA GLU A 186 -4.06 -0.10 15.48
C GLU A 186 -4.55 -0.28 14.03
N MET A 187 -4.35 -1.48 13.47
CA MET A 187 -4.85 -1.83 12.14
C MET A 187 -6.38 -1.78 12.08
N GLN A 188 -7.07 -2.26 13.11
CA GLN A 188 -8.53 -2.15 13.23
C GLN A 188 -8.96 -0.69 13.35
N ALA A 189 -8.24 0.14 14.11
CA ALA A 189 -8.53 1.56 14.21
C ALA A 189 -8.40 2.28 12.85
N TRP A 190 -7.39 1.92 12.05
CA TRP A 190 -7.23 2.43 10.69
C TRP A 190 -8.33 1.92 9.77
N TRP A 191 -8.64 0.61 9.85
CA TRP A 191 -9.75 -0.06 9.16
C TRP A 191 -11.07 0.70 9.36
N ASP A 192 -11.45 0.90 10.62
CA ASP A 192 -12.67 1.60 11.02
C ASP A 192 -12.66 3.09 10.64
N ASN A 193 -11.49 3.67 10.36
CA ASN A 193 -11.30 5.05 9.95
C ASN A 193 -11.18 5.23 8.43
N GLY A 194 -11.90 4.43 7.66
CA GLY A 194 -12.10 4.62 6.22
C GLY A 194 -11.19 3.78 5.34
N TRP A 195 -10.35 2.92 5.91
CA TRP A 195 -9.69 1.86 5.15
C TRP A 195 -10.69 0.76 4.76
N ASP A 196 -11.74 0.52 5.54
CA ASP A 196 -12.85 -0.38 5.20
C ASP A 196 -13.52 -0.05 3.85
N ASP A 197 -13.66 1.24 3.55
CA ASP A 197 -14.21 1.73 2.28
C ASP A 197 -13.17 1.74 1.13
N ALA A 198 -11.88 1.68 1.45
CA ALA A 198 -10.82 2.07 0.53
C ALA A 198 -9.83 0.94 0.20
N ILE A 199 -9.48 0.07 1.15
CA ILE A 199 -8.45 -0.95 1.01
C ILE A 199 -9.08 -2.33 0.81
N TYR A 200 -8.43 -3.15 0.00
CA TYR A 200 -8.75 -4.56 -0.11
C TYR A 200 -8.30 -5.31 1.14
N LEU A 201 -9.23 -5.72 2.01
CA LEU A 201 -8.96 -6.36 3.30
C LEU A 201 -7.83 -7.41 3.28
N ARG A 202 -7.83 -8.31 2.28
CA ARG A 202 -6.79 -9.36 2.17
C ARG A 202 -5.39 -8.83 1.89
N SER A 203 -5.20 -7.59 1.43
CA SER A 203 -3.85 -7.02 1.37
C SER A 203 -3.25 -6.87 2.76
N LEU A 204 -4.07 -6.67 3.80
CA LEU A 204 -3.64 -6.60 5.19
C LEU A 204 -3.60 -7.99 5.83
N THR A 205 -4.65 -8.78 5.61
CA THR A 205 -4.81 -10.07 6.31
C THR A 205 -4.10 -11.25 5.67
N GLN A 206 -3.73 -11.14 4.38
CA GLN A 206 -2.92 -12.13 3.67
C GLN A 206 -1.96 -11.43 2.70
N PRO A 207 -0.85 -10.85 3.20
CA PRO A 207 0.02 -9.96 2.43
C PRO A 207 0.57 -10.52 1.12
N TRP A 208 0.70 -11.85 0.99
CA TRP A 208 1.10 -12.52 -0.26
C TRP A 208 0.23 -12.17 -1.47
N VAL A 209 -1.03 -11.74 -1.27
CA VAL A 209 -1.85 -11.30 -2.41
C VAL A 209 -1.28 -10.07 -3.12
N MET A 210 -0.41 -9.29 -2.46
CA MET A 210 0.26 -8.12 -3.03
C MET A 210 1.66 -8.43 -3.56
N THR A 211 2.26 -9.58 -3.25
CA THR A 211 3.62 -9.92 -3.64
C THR A 211 3.64 -10.83 -4.87
N GLY A 212 4.82 -11.06 -5.43
CA GLY A 212 4.97 -11.90 -6.63
C GLY A 212 4.41 -11.29 -7.91
N PHE A 213 4.81 -11.87 -9.03
CA PHE A 213 4.45 -11.41 -10.37
C PHE A 213 2.93 -11.39 -10.59
N GLY A 214 2.26 -12.48 -10.22
CA GLY A 214 0.80 -12.63 -10.35
C GLY A 214 -0.02 -12.02 -9.21
N GLY A 215 0.61 -11.27 -8.30
CA GLY A 215 -0.11 -10.59 -7.23
C GLY A 215 -1.02 -9.48 -7.77
N ARG A 216 -1.87 -8.96 -6.88
CA ARG A 216 -2.86 -7.93 -7.16
C ARG A 216 -2.20 -6.62 -7.60
N SER A 217 -2.84 -5.91 -8.52
CA SER A 217 -2.37 -4.66 -9.12
C SER A 217 -2.42 -3.42 -8.23
N ASP A 218 -3.13 -3.46 -7.10
CA ASP A 218 -3.45 -2.28 -6.28
C ASP A 218 -3.93 -2.68 -4.87
N TRP A 219 -3.76 -1.81 -3.88
CA TRP A 219 -4.34 -1.98 -2.55
C TRP A 219 -5.81 -1.56 -2.46
N TRP A 220 -6.37 -0.93 -3.50
CA TRP A 220 -7.75 -0.43 -3.47
C TRP A 220 -8.76 -1.55 -3.27
N HIS A 221 -9.88 -1.25 -2.64
CA HIS A 221 -11.02 -2.15 -2.55
C HIS A 221 -11.58 -2.48 -3.96
N ASN A 222 -12.24 -3.65 -4.11
CA ASN A 222 -12.69 -4.17 -5.41
C ASN A 222 -13.71 -3.29 -6.14
N THR A 223 -14.35 -2.36 -5.42
CA THR A 223 -15.42 -1.50 -5.93
C THR A 223 -14.95 -0.09 -6.29
N VAL A 224 -13.66 0.23 -6.13
CA VAL A 224 -13.12 1.60 -6.13
C VAL A 224 -12.83 2.16 -7.53
N GLY A 225 -13.20 1.45 -8.60
CA GLY A 225 -13.17 1.99 -9.97
C GLY A 225 -13.94 3.31 -10.15
N SER A 226 -14.70 3.76 -9.15
CA SER A 226 -15.38 5.06 -9.08
C SER A 226 -14.56 6.24 -8.53
N PHE A 227 -13.39 6.04 -7.91
CA PHE A 227 -12.59 7.12 -7.29
C PHE A 227 -11.18 7.28 -7.86
N SER A 228 -10.53 6.21 -8.30
CA SER A 228 -9.31 6.28 -9.12
C SER A 228 -9.61 5.73 -10.50
N TYR A 229 -9.70 6.64 -11.47
CA TYR A 229 -9.88 6.28 -12.88
C TYR A 229 -8.72 5.38 -13.35
N GLU A 230 -7.49 5.66 -12.89
CA GLU A 230 -6.31 4.86 -13.17
C GLU A 230 -6.39 3.43 -12.60
N ALA A 231 -6.89 3.27 -11.36
CA ALA A 231 -7.10 1.94 -10.78
C ALA A 231 -8.16 1.14 -11.55
N GLY A 232 -9.24 1.79 -11.99
CA GLY A 232 -10.22 1.19 -12.89
C GLY A 232 -9.60 0.72 -14.20
N LEU A 233 -8.78 1.56 -14.84
CA LEU A 233 -8.09 1.21 -16.09
C LEU A 233 -7.11 0.05 -15.91
N ARG A 234 -6.21 0.11 -14.92
CA ARG A 234 -5.23 -0.96 -14.68
C ARG A 234 -5.87 -2.30 -14.34
N ARG A 235 -7.02 -2.30 -13.69
CA ARG A 235 -7.68 -3.53 -13.26
C ARG A 235 -8.56 -4.16 -14.32
N TYR A 236 -9.32 -3.35 -15.05
CA TYR A 236 -10.37 -3.85 -15.94
C TYR A 236 -10.01 -3.71 -17.41
N VAL A 237 -9.17 -2.75 -17.78
CA VAL A 237 -8.85 -2.45 -19.18
C VAL A 237 -7.49 -3.03 -19.56
N TYR A 238 -6.46 -2.83 -18.74
CA TYR A 238 -5.11 -3.26 -19.09
C TYR A 238 -4.98 -4.79 -19.24
N PRO A 239 -5.61 -5.63 -18.40
CA PRO A 239 -5.58 -7.08 -18.61
C PRO A 239 -6.28 -7.54 -19.89
N LEU A 240 -7.25 -6.76 -20.40
CA LEU A 240 -7.94 -7.06 -21.66
C LEU A 240 -7.11 -6.65 -22.89
N VAL A 241 -6.28 -5.62 -22.75
CA VAL A 241 -5.47 -5.06 -23.83
C VAL A 241 -4.07 -5.71 -23.89
N TYR A 242 -3.49 -6.00 -22.73
CA TYR A 242 -2.10 -6.46 -22.56
C TYR A 242 -2.02 -7.89 -21.97
N GLY A 243 -3.15 -8.51 -21.64
CA GLY A 243 -3.22 -9.86 -21.07
C GLY A 243 -3.17 -9.88 -19.54
N ALA A 244 -3.67 -10.97 -18.94
CA ALA A 244 -3.89 -11.10 -17.50
C ALA A 244 -2.61 -11.20 -16.62
N GLY A 245 -1.44 -10.90 -17.17
CA GLY A 245 -0.14 -11.09 -16.50
C GLY A 245 0.80 -9.89 -16.56
N GLU A 246 0.49 -8.83 -17.29
CA GLU A 246 1.38 -7.68 -17.38
C GLU A 246 0.95 -6.64 -16.34
N GLY A 247 1.43 -6.83 -15.11
CA GLY A 247 1.71 -5.67 -14.29
C GLY A 247 2.68 -4.82 -15.10
N VAL A 248 2.21 -3.66 -15.60
CA VAL A 248 3.03 -2.72 -16.36
C VAL A 248 4.28 -2.47 -15.54
N SER A 249 5.43 -3.02 -15.97
CA SER A 249 6.70 -2.59 -15.43
C SER A 249 6.82 -1.11 -15.78
N LEU A 250 7.24 -0.28 -14.83
CA LEU A 250 7.59 1.10 -15.18
C LEU A 250 8.75 1.13 -16.20
N ASP A 251 9.49 0.02 -16.37
CA ASP A 251 10.49 -0.15 -17.43
C ASP A 251 9.88 -0.30 -18.83
N ASP A 252 8.60 -0.69 -18.95
CA ASP A 252 7.91 -0.85 -20.24
C ASP A 252 7.21 0.44 -20.69
N LEU A 253 7.21 1.46 -19.83
CA LEU A 253 6.76 2.80 -20.15
C LEU A 253 7.99 3.66 -20.42
N ASP A 254 8.44 3.70 -21.68
CA ASP A 254 9.34 4.74 -22.21
C ASP A 254 8.65 6.12 -22.08
N ILE A 255 8.55 6.62 -20.85
CA ILE A 255 8.20 7.99 -20.55
C ILE A 255 9.52 8.67 -20.26
N GLU A 256 10.09 9.31 -21.29
CA GLU A 256 11.09 10.35 -21.07
C GLU A 256 10.45 11.40 -20.14
N LEU A 257 10.96 11.50 -18.91
CA LEU A 257 10.66 12.55 -17.95
C LEU A 257 11.29 13.89 -18.38
#